data_AF-A0A9D3M6A0-F1
#
_entry.id   AF-A0A9D3M6A0-F1
#
_cell.length_a   1.000
_cell.length_b   1.000
_cell.length_c   1.000
_cell.angle_alpha   90.00
_cell.angle_beta   90.00
_cell.angle_gamma   90.00
#
_symmetry.space_group_name_H-M   'P 1'
#
loop_
_entity.id
_entity.type
_entity.pdbx_description
1 polymer ?
#
loop_
_entity_poly.entity_id
_entity_poly.type
_entity_poly.pdbx_seq_one_letter_code
_entity_poly.pdbx_strand_id
1 'polypeptide(L)'
;MMTAKFLHGEIREKGGAYGGGARMGRGGLFSFYSYRDPNAVQTLSAFRAGVEWARAGSFAPQDVDEAKLSVFSAVDAPVAPSDKGMDLFLNGISDEQRQEHRERLFAVTDKSLTDVASRYLGMGQRTRGVAILGPENETIKKDPSWVVK
;
A
#
# COMPACT_ATOMS: atom_id res chain seq x y z
N MET A 1 -0.70 -6.76 4.15
CA MET A 1 -1.51 -6.61 5.40
C MET A 1 -2.66 -5.62 5.24
N MET A 2 -2.42 -4.29 5.20
CA MET A 2 -3.50 -3.27 5.19
C MET A 2 -4.54 -3.47 4.09
N THR A 3 -4.11 -3.87 2.88
CA THR A 3 -5.02 -4.23 1.78
C THR A 3 -6.00 -5.31 2.18
N ALA A 4 -5.52 -6.45 2.69
CA ALA A 4 -6.33 -7.61 3.00
C ALA A 4 -7.22 -7.43 4.24
N LYS A 5 -6.69 -6.79 5.29
CA LYS A 5 -7.36 -6.74 6.61
C LYS A 5 -8.21 -5.49 6.85
N PHE A 6 -8.03 -4.44 6.04
CA PHE A 6 -8.74 -3.18 6.23
C PHE A 6 -9.32 -2.62 4.92
N LEU A 7 -8.47 -2.31 3.95
CA LEU A 7 -8.88 -1.53 2.77
C LEU A 7 -9.84 -2.29 1.86
N HIS A 8 -9.70 -3.61 1.72
CA HIS A 8 -10.61 -4.42 0.90
C HIS A 8 -12.04 -4.38 1.46
N GLY A 9 -12.20 -4.57 2.77
CA GLY A 9 -13.50 -4.50 3.43
C GLY A 9 -14.13 -3.10 3.34
N GLU A 10 -13.36 -2.05 3.63
CA GLU A 10 -13.89 -0.68 3.61
C GLU A 10 -14.23 -0.18 2.20
N ILE A 11 -13.34 -0.40 1.22
CA ILE A 11 -13.46 0.23 -0.10
C ILE A 11 -14.30 -0.64 -1.05
N ARG A 12 -14.10 -1.96 -1.04
CA ARG A 12 -14.79 -2.86 -1.96
C ARG A 12 -16.06 -3.46 -1.37
N GLU A 13 -15.98 -4.10 -0.22
CA GLU A 13 -17.14 -4.82 0.34
C GLU A 13 -18.22 -3.85 0.81
N LYS A 14 -17.85 -2.82 1.58
CA LYS A 14 -18.77 -1.78 2.08
C LYS A 14 -18.99 -0.66 1.05
N GLY A 15 -17.91 -0.19 0.42
CA GLY A 15 -17.93 0.94 -0.50
C GLY A 15 -18.37 0.63 -1.93
N GLY A 16 -18.43 -0.64 -2.33
CA GLY A 16 -18.89 -1.07 -3.65
C GLY A 16 -17.91 -0.84 -4.80
N ALA A 17 -16.65 -0.47 -4.53
CA ALA A 17 -15.63 -0.34 -5.56
C ALA A 17 -15.19 -1.70 -6.11
N TYR A 18 -14.75 -1.76 -7.37
CA TYR A 18 -14.21 -3.00 -7.94
C TYR A 18 -12.88 -3.43 -7.29
N GLY A 19 -12.05 -2.46 -6.88
CA GLY A 19 -10.78 -2.74 -6.21
C GLY A 19 -10.35 -1.60 -5.31
N GLY A 20 -9.63 -1.94 -4.24
CA GLY A 20 -9.06 -0.99 -3.29
C GLY A 20 -7.90 -1.63 -2.54
N GLY A 21 -6.87 -0.84 -2.24
CA GLY A 21 -5.69 -1.36 -1.56
C GLY A 21 -4.55 -0.36 -1.41
N ALA A 22 -3.44 -0.89 -0.92
CA ALA A 22 -2.18 -0.19 -0.79
C ALA A 22 -1.04 -1.02 -1.39
N ARG A 23 -0.01 -0.35 -1.91
CA ARG A 23 1.21 -0.95 -2.46
C ARG A 23 2.42 -0.07 -2.18
N MET A 24 3.60 -0.68 -2.19
CA MET A 24 4.89 0.02 -2.11
C MET A 24 5.65 -0.22 -3.41
N GLY A 25 5.99 0.86 -4.12
CA GLY A 25 6.82 0.78 -5.33
C GLY A 25 8.32 0.67 -5.02
N ARG A 26 9.12 0.23 -5.99
CA ARG A 26 10.59 0.09 -5.84
C ARG A 26 11.30 1.40 -5.48
N GLY A 27 10.73 2.55 -5.86
CA GLY A 27 11.24 3.89 -5.49
C GLY A 27 10.89 4.38 -4.08
N GLY A 28 10.34 3.51 -3.22
CA GLY A 28 9.96 3.89 -1.85
C GLY A 28 8.66 4.70 -1.74
N LEU A 29 7.92 4.85 -2.84
CA LEU A 29 6.61 5.49 -2.83
C LEU A 29 5.55 4.51 -2.33
N PHE A 30 4.96 4.81 -1.17
CA PHE A 30 3.79 4.12 -0.66
C PHE A 30 2.53 4.73 -1.27
N SER A 31 1.71 3.91 -1.91
CA SER A 31 0.52 4.37 -2.63
C SER A 31 -0.73 3.66 -2.15
N PHE A 32 -1.78 4.43 -1.92
CA PHE A 32 -3.15 3.96 -1.77
C PHE A 32 -3.86 4.10 -3.11
N TYR A 33 -4.80 3.20 -3.40
CA TYR A 33 -5.60 3.28 -4.62
C TYR A 33 -6.98 2.67 -4.43
N SER A 34 -7.91 3.13 -5.26
CA SER A 34 -9.16 2.45 -5.55
C SER A 34 -9.38 2.46 -7.06
N TYR A 35 -10.22 1.55 -7.55
CA TYR A 35 -10.46 1.36 -8.98
C TYR A 35 -11.91 1.02 -9.24
N ARG A 36 -12.51 1.70 -10.23
CA ARG A 36 -13.96 1.70 -10.52
C ARG A 36 -14.75 1.90 -9.22
N ASP A 37 -14.44 2.99 -8.56
CA ASP A 37 -14.92 3.32 -7.22
C ASP A 37 -16.00 4.41 -7.32
N PRO A 38 -17.22 4.18 -6.80
CA PRO A 38 -18.27 5.19 -6.79
C PRO A 38 -18.05 6.31 -5.74
N ASN A 39 -17.14 6.15 -4.77
CA ASN A 39 -17.11 6.95 -3.54
C ASN A 39 -15.76 7.63 -3.24
N ALA A 40 -15.35 8.61 -4.06
CA ALA A 40 -14.03 9.25 -3.94
C ALA A 40 -13.71 9.84 -2.55
N VAL A 41 -14.59 10.66 -1.96
CA VAL A 41 -14.35 11.33 -0.67
C VAL A 41 -14.31 10.33 0.49
N GLN A 42 -15.18 9.32 0.44
CA GLN A 42 -15.27 8.29 1.47
C GLN A 42 -14.04 7.39 1.43
N THR A 43 -13.56 7.03 0.24
CA THR A 43 -12.32 6.28 0.04
C THR A 43 -11.09 7.01 0.56
N LEU A 44 -10.97 8.33 0.35
CA LEU A 44 -9.89 9.11 0.95
C LEU A 44 -9.92 9.08 2.48
N SER A 45 -11.12 8.99 3.06
CA SER A 45 -11.28 8.85 4.52
C SER A 45 -10.92 7.43 4.98
N ALA A 46 -11.26 6.40 4.19
CA ALA A 46 -10.84 5.03 4.43
C ALA A 46 -9.31 4.88 4.39
N PHE A 47 -8.60 5.57 3.49
CA PHE A 47 -7.14 5.58 3.48
C PHE A 47 -6.55 6.13 4.78
N ARG A 48 -7.10 7.24 5.28
CA ARG A 48 -6.68 7.81 6.58
C ARG A 48 -6.97 6.86 7.74
N ALA A 49 -8.16 6.26 7.76
CA ALA A 49 -8.53 5.30 8.79
C ALA A 49 -7.64 4.05 8.77
N GLY A 50 -7.24 3.58 7.58
CA GLY A 50 -6.31 2.46 7.43
C GLY A 50 -4.92 2.74 7.99
N VAL A 51 -4.44 3.98 7.89
CA VAL A 51 -3.20 4.41 8.55
C VAL A 51 -3.36 4.34 10.07
N GLU A 52 -4.43 4.88 10.62
CA GLU A 52 -4.66 4.86 12.07
C GLU A 52 -4.82 3.43 12.60
N TRP A 53 -5.52 2.56 11.87
CA TRP A 53 -5.61 1.13 12.15
C TRP A 53 -4.23 0.46 12.23
N ALA A 54 -3.35 0.76 11.27
CA ALA A 54 -1.99 0.22 11.26
C ALA A 54 -1.13 0.77 12.41
N ARG A 55 -1.29 2.06 12.75
CA ARG A 55 -0.57 2.69 13.88
C ARG A 55 -1.02 2.14 15.23
N ALA A 56 -2.31 1.84 15.37
CA ALA A 56 -2.88 1.27 16.58
C ALA A 56 -2.50 -0.20 16.80
N GLY A 57 -1.81 -0.85 15.85
CA GLY A 57 -1.45 -2.27 15.97
C GLY A 57 -2.67 -3.19 16.02
N SER A 58 -3.80 -2.79 15.42
CA SER A 58 -5.08 -3.50 15.51
C SER A 58 -5.16 -4.73 14.59
N PHE A 59 -4.12 -5.56 14.59
CA PHE A 59 -3.98 -6.79 13.81
C PHE A 59 -3.38 -7.91 14.66
N ALA A 60 -3.73 -9.15 14.35
CA ALA A 60 -3.22 -10.33 15.03
C ALA A 60 -1.82 -10.71 14.49
N PRO A 61 -0.99 -11.44 15.27
CA PRO A 61 0.27 -12.00 14.77
C PRO A 61 0.10 -12.83 13.50
N GLN A 62 -0.99 -13.61 13.41
CA GLN A 62 -1.32 -14.38 12.21
C GLN A 62 -1.53 -13.50 10.96
N ASP A 63 -2.05 -12.29 11.12
CA ASP A 63 -2.22 -11.36 9.99
C ASP A 63 -0.87 -10.91 9.40
N VAL A 64 0.16 -10.84 10.25
CA VAL A 64 1.53 -10.53 9.84
C VAL A 64 2.11 -11.70 9.05
N ASP A 65 1.92 -12.93 9.51
CA ASP A 65 2.40 -14.13 8.81
C ASP A 65 1.68 -14.34 7.47
N GLU A 66 0.37 -14.16 7.42
CA GLU A 66 -0.41 -14.17 6.17
C GLU A 66 0.05 -13.06 5.21
N ALA A 67 0.41 -11.88 5.74
CA ALA A 67 0.98 -10.82 4.93
C ALA A 67 2.37 -11.19 4.38
N LYS A 68 3.21 -11.88 5.16
CA LYS A 68 4.49 -12.41 4.67
C LYS A 68 4.26 -13.42 3.55
N LEU A 69 3.35 -14.37 3.71
CA LEU A 69 2.99 -15.34 2.65
C LEU A 69 2.57 -14.63 1.36
N SER A 70 1.72 -13.61 1.47
CA SER A 70 1.30 -12.81 0.31
C SER A 70 2.49 -12.10 -0.36
N VAL A 71 3.41 -11.52 0.41
CA VAL A 71 4.61 -10.87 -0.15
C VAL A 71 5.53 -11.89 -0.84
N PHE A 72 5.80 -13.03 -0.20
CA PHE A 72 6.65 -14.07 -0.77
C PHE A 72 6.05 -14.70 -2.03
N SER A 73 4.71 -14.82 -2.12
CA SER A 73 4.06 -15.30 -3.34
C SER A 73 4.37 -14.44 -4.58
N ALA A 74 4.64 -13.15 -4.39
CA ALA A 74 5.03 -12.24 -5.47
C ALA A 74 6.55 -12.23 -5.70
N VAL A 75 7.35 -12.23 -4.63
CA VAL A 75 8.82 -12.18 -4.71
C VAL A 75 9.42 -13.48 -5.27
N ASP A 76 8.79 -14.61 -4.98
CA ASP A 76 9.26 -15.96 -5.37
C ASP A 76 8.53 -16.49 -6.61
N ALA A 77 7.78 -15.63 -7.32
CA ALA A 77 7.13 -16.00 -8.56
C ALA A 77 8.17 -16.50 -9.59
N PRO A 78 7.84 -17.54 -10.37
CA PRO A 78 8.78 -18.08 -11.36
C PRO A 78 9.15 -17.03 -12.41
N VAL A 79 10.44 -16.94 -12.70
CA VAL A 79 10.99 -16.03 -13.71
C VAL A 79 11.24 -16.81 -15.01
N ALA A 80 10.74 -16.29 -16.13
CA ALA A 80 10.93 -16.90 -17.44
C ALA A 80 12.42 -16.94 -17.82
N PRO A 81 12.87 -17.91 -18.63
CA PRO A 81 14.27 -17.98 -19.06
C PRO A 81 14.79 -16.70 -19.72
N SER A 82 13.94 -16.00 -20.49
CA SER A 82 14.28 -14.72 -21.13
C SER A 82 14.53 -13.57 -20.16
N ASP A 83 13.97 -13.64 -18.96
CA ASP A 83 13.94 -12.53 -18.00
C ASP A 83 14.95 -12.74 -16.85
N LYS A 84 15.70 -13.85 -16.88
CA LYS A 84 16.74 -14.12 -15.89
C LYS A 84 17.83 -13.05 -15.96
N GLY A 85 18.18 -12.50 -14.80
CA GLY A 85 19.20 -11.47 -14.66
C GLY A 85 18.71 -10.04 -14.95
N MET A 86 17.44 -9.84 -15.34
CA MET A 86 16.93 -8.49 -15.66
C MET A 86 16.95 -7.53 -14.46
N ASP A 87 16.76 -8.03 -13.23
CA ASP A 87 16.88 -7.20 -12.03
C ASP A 87 18.31 -6.64 -11.84
N LEU A 88 19.33 -7.46 -12.10
CA LEU A 88 20.72 -7.01 -12.07
C LEU A 88 21.03 -6.05 -13.22
N PHE A 89 20.59 -6.39 -14.44
CA PHE A 89 20.88 -5.61 -15.64
C PHE A 89 20.23 -4.21 -15.61
N LEU A 90 18.95 -4.12 -15.26
CA LEU A 90 18.19 -2.86 -15.32
C LEU A 90 18.33 -2.03 -14.04
N ASN A 91 18.42 -2.68 -12.89
CA ASN A 91 18.34 -2.01 -11.59
C ASN A 91 19.62 -2.14 -10.76
N GLY A 92 20.63 -2.89 -11.23
CA GLY A 92 21.86 -3.13 -10.48
C GLY A 92 21.68 -3.96 -9.22
N ILE A 93 20.60 -4.74 -9.13
CA ILE A 93 20.26 -5.52 -7.93
C ILE A 93 20.94 -6.90 -8.00
N SER A 94 21.92 -7.14 -7.12
CA SER A 94 22.60 -8.42 -7.02
C SER A 94 21.80 -9.47 -6.23
N ASP A 95 22.15 -10.74 -6.35
CA ASP A 95 21.49 -11.81 -5.59
C ASP A 95 21.74 -11.68 -4.08
N GLU A 96 22.89 -11.14 -3.67
CA GLU A 96 23.16 -10.81 -2.26
C GLU A 96 22.21 -9.74 -1.73
N GLN A 97 21.95 -8.69 -2.52
CA GLN A 97 20.98 -7.65 -2.14
C GLN A 97 19.55 -8.20 -2.08
N ARG A 98 19.20 -9.12 -3.00
CA ARG A 98 17.89 -9.82 -2.95
C ARG A 98 17.76 -10.67 -1.70
N GLN A 99 18.81 -11.41 -1.36
CA GLN A 99 18.83 -12.25 -0.16
C GLN A 99 18.79 -11.41 1.12
N GLU A 100 19.53 -10.31 1.20
CA GLU A 100 19.45 -9.39 2.33
C GLU A 100 18.04 -8.79 2.49
N HIS A 101 17.41 -8.38 1.38
CA HIS A 101 16.03 -7.92 1.42
C HIS A 101 15.07 -9.01 1.89
N ARG A 102 15.28 -10.25 1.45
CA ARG A 102 14.50 -11.43 1.86
C ARG A 102 14.57 -11.66 3.38
N GLU A 103 15.76 -11.60 3.95
CA GLU A 103 15.98 -11.76 5.39
C GLU A 103 15.32 -10.64 6.20
N ARG A 104 15.38 -9.41 5.71
CA ARG A 104 14.66 -8.27 6.31
C ARG A 104 13.14 -8.47 6.28
N LEU A 105 12.59 -9.04 5.20
CA LEU A 105 11.15 -9.37 5.13
C LEU A 105 10.75 -10.45 6.15
N PHE A 106 11.58 -11.49 6.34
CA PHE A 106 11.34 -12.50 7.36
C PHE A 106 11.39 -11.92 8.78
N ALA A 107 12.33 -11.03 9.05
CA ALA A 107 12.55 -10.39 10.34
C ALA A 107 11.49 -9.34 10.74
N VAL A 108 10.53 -9.02 9.85
CA VAL A 108 9.45 -8.07 10.17
C VAL A 108 8.64 -8.56 11.36
N THR A 109 8.46 -7.67 12.34
CA THR A 109 7.62 -7.86 13.53
C THR A 109 6.41 -6.93 13.51
N ASP A 110 5.43 -7.22 14.35
CA ASP A 110 4.29 -6.35 14.65
C ASP A 110 4.74 -4.94 15.08
N LYS A 111 5.72 -4.85 15.99
CA LYS A 111 6.30 -3.59 16.43
C LYS A 111 6.90 -2.81 15.27
N SER A 112 7.70 -3.48 14.43
CA SER A 112 8.29 -2.84 13.25
C SER A 112 7.23 -2.23 12.33
N LEU A 113 6.07 -2.89 12.17
CA LEU A 113 4.95 -2.38 11.36
C LEU A 113 4.31 -1.14 11.98
N THR A 114 4.05 -1.14 13.28
CA THR A 114 3.49 0.03 13.98
C THR A 114 4.45 1.24 13.96
N ASP A 115 5.76 0.99 14.13
CA ASP A 115 6.81 2.01 14.10
C ASP A 115 6.88 2.68 12.72
N VAL A 116 6.92 1.90 11.63
CA VAL A 116 7.00 2.47 10.28
C VAL A 116 5.70 3.15 9.86
N ALA A 117 4.53 2.64 10.29
CA ALA A 117 3.25 3.30 10.04
C ALA A 117 3.22 4.70 10.69
N SER A 118 3.67 4.79 11.94
CA SER A 118 3.74 6.07 12.66
C SER A 118 4.78 7.02 12.06
N ARG A 119 5.95 6.50 11.66
CA ARG A 119 7.06 7.30 11.14
C ARG A 119 6.83 7.84 9.73
N TYR A 120 6.13 7.10 8.87
CA TYR A 120 6.05 7.42 7.44
C TYR A 120 4.65 7.74 6.93
N LEU A 121 3.60 7.16 7.53
CA LEU A 121 2.23 7.28 7.02
C LEU A 121 1.36 8.25 7.83
N GLY A 122 1.77 8.58 9.06
CA GLY A 122 1.06 9.52 9.92
C GLY A 122 0.88 10.91 9.30
N MET A 123 -0.22 11.59 9.66
CA MET A 123 -0.51 12.95 9.20
C MET A 123 0.64 13.90 9.53
N GLY A 124 1.10 14.65 8.53
CA GLY A 124 2.19 15.63 8.67
C GLY A 124 3.61 15.05 8.71
N GLN A 125 3.78 13.73 8.64
CA GLN A 125 5.11 13.10 8.71
C GLN A 125 5.88 13.14 7.40
N ARG A 126 5.19 13.02 6.26
CA ARG A 126 5.76 12.99 4.92
C ARG A 126 4.90 13.75 3.92
N THR A 127 5.52 14.16 2.82
CA THR A 127 4.82 14.77 1.68
C THR A 127 3.86 13.74 1.07
N ARG A 128 2.66 14.20 0.72
CA ARG A 128 1.61 13.39 0.08
C ARG A 128 1.10 14.07 -1.17
N GLY A 129 0.77 13.27 -2.18
CA GLY A 129 0.04 13.69 -3.36
C GLY A 129 -1.27 12.93 -3.44
N VAL A 130 -2.33 13.59 -3.89
CA VAL A 130 -3.64 12.97 -4.11
C VAL A 130 -4.11 13.34 -5.50
N ALA A 131 -4.63 12.36 -6.23
CA ALA A 131 -5.22 12.55 -7.55
C ALA A 131 -6.47 11.67 -7.66
N ILE A 132 -7.51 12.20 -8.31
CA ILE A 132 -8.77 11.50 -8.56
C ILE A 132 -9.09 11.68 -10.04
N LEU A 133 -9.47 10.58 -10.70
CA LEU A 133 -10.05 10.59 -12.03
C LEU A 133 -11.49 10.09 -11.90
N GLY A 134 -12.46 10.94 -12.22
CA GLY A 134 -13.87 10.66 -12.04
C GLY A 134 -14.76 11.81 -12.48
N PRO A 135 -16.09 11.66 -12.33
CA PRO A 135 -17.03 12.74 -12.63
C PRO A 135 -16.83 13.93 -11.67
N GLU A 136 -17.49 15.04 -11.99
CA GLU A 136 -17.50 16.22 -11.12
C GLU A 136 -17.99 15.89 -9.71
N ASN A 137 -17.35 16.48 -8.70
CA ASN A 137 -17.67 16.27 -7.31
C ASN A 137 -17.77 17.62 -6.57
N GLU A 138 -18.98 17.97 -6.15
CA GLU A 138 -19.29 19.25 -5.48
C GLU A 138 -18.50 19.47 -4.18
N THR A 139 -18.15 18.41 -3.46
CA THR A 139 -17.36 18.54 -2.22
C THR A 139 -15.93 18.92 -2.54
N ILE A 140 -15.33 18.27 -3.54
CA ILE A 140 -13.96 18.54 -3.98
C ILE A 140 -13.87 19.93 -4.63
N LYS A 141 -14.86 20.30 -5.44
CA LYS A 141 -14.91 21.61 -6.13
C LYS A 141 -14.93 22.80 -5.17
N LYS A 142 -15.54 22.63 -3.99
CA LYS A 142 -15.61 23.67 -2.95
C LYS A 142 -14.37 23.75 -2.06
N ASP A 143 -13.49 22.75 -2.13
CA ASP A 143 -12.27 22.69 -1.33
C ASP A 143 -11.10 23.37 -2.08
N PRO A 144 -10.59 24.53 -1.61
CA PRO A 144 -9.55 25.28 -2.30
C PRO A 144 -8.18 24.57 -2.31
N SER A 145 -8.01 23.48 -1.55
CA SER A 145 -6.79 22.68 -1.58
C SER A 145 -6.67 21.80 -2.82
N TRP A 146 -7.77 21.64 -3.58
CA TRP A 146 -7.80 20.85 -4.81
C TRP A 146 -7.65 21.71 -6.06
N VAL A 147 -6.82 21.21 -6.98
CA VAL A 147 -6.72 21.77 -8.33
C VAL A 147 -7.57 20.90 -9.25
N VAL A 148 -8.68 21.45 -9.75
CA VAL A 148 -9.56 20.79 -10.73
C VAL A 148 -8.98 21.01 -12.12
N LYS A 149 -8.82 19.92 -12.89
CA LYS A 149 -8.28 19.91 -14.25
C LYS A 149 -9.22 19.19 -15.20
#